data_AF-A0A1B6M5R8-F1
#
_entry.id   AF-A0A1B6M5R8-F1
#
_cell.length_a   1.000
_cell.length_b   1.000
_cell.length_c   1.000
_cell.angle_alpha   90.00
_cell.angle_beta   90.00
_cell.angle_gamma   90.00
#
_symmetry.space_group_name_H-M   'P 1'
#
loop_
_entity.id
_entity.type
_entity.pdbx_description
1 polymer ?
#
loop_
_entity_poly.entity_id
_entity_poly.type
_entity_poly.pdbx_seq_one_letter_code
_entity_poly.pdbx_strand_id
1 'polypeptide(L)'
;MHGASLLAVVAVGLAIIATGQAQDSCYADNNNPYLNFATKTAYEHAYNKRGIAAVPDCKPVQLWLVARHGTRWPSSEDIPEFQELNQIKNHIISNYNSNKGHLCLQDIENLKAWNLNLTPDMGDMLTPQGRQDLYFMGRRLRSYFPELLANAAY
;
A
#
# COMPACT_ATOMS: atom_id res chain seq x y z
N MET A 1 36.33 -36.24 34.31
CA MET A 1 35.63 -34.96 34.58
C MET A 1 35.56 -34.00 33.38
N HIS A 2 36.15 -34.30 32.21
CA HIS A 2 36.17 -33.36 31.06
C HIS A 2 35.01 -33.54 30.05
N GLY A 3 34.32 -34.68 30.04
CA GLY A 3 33.24 -34.97 29.07
C GLY A 3 31.91 -34.26 29.36
N ALA A 4 31.62 -33.96 30.63
CA ALA A 4 30.38 -33.28 31.03
C ALA A 4 30.34 -31.81 30.57
N SER A 5 31.50 -31.13 30.53
CA SER A 5 31.60 -29.74 30.09
C SER A 5 31.44 -29.59 28.58
N LEU A 6 31.89 -30.55 27.78
CA LEU A 6 31.73 -30.52 26.32
C LEU A 6 30.26 -30.72 25.92
N LEU A 7 29.56 -31.63 26.59
CA LEU A 7 28.12 -31.86 26.42
C LEU A 7 27.28 -30.63 26.77
N ALA A 8 27.64 -29.92 27.85
CA ALA A 8 26.97 -28.68 28.24
C ALA A 8 27.15 -27.57 27.20
N VAL A 9 28.36 -27.41 26.65
CA VAL A 9 28.66 -26.41 25.61
C VAL A 9 27.91 -26.72 24.30
N VAL A 10 27.84 -27.99 23.90
CA VAL A 10 27.07 -28.40 22.71
C VAL A 10 25.57 -28.19 22.92
N ALA A 11 25.04 -28.51 24.10
CA ALA A 11 23.63 -28.30 24.43
C ALA A 11 23.26 -26.79 24.43
N VAL A 12 24.12 -25.94 24.99
CA VAL A 12 23.93 -24.48 24.95
C VAL A 12 24.05 -23.94 23.52
N GLY A 13 25.01 -24.44 22.73
CA GLY A 13 25.15 -24.09 21.32
C GLY A 13 23.91 -24.47 20.49
N LEU A 14 23.36 -25.68 20.70
CA LEU A 14 22.13 -26.13 20.05
C LEU A 14 20.91 -25.33 20.50
N ALA A 15 20.84 -24.94 21.78
CA ALA A 15 19.77 -24.06 22.28
C ALA A 15 19.84 -22.67 21.66
N ILE A 16 21.03 -22.09 21.52
CA ILE A 16 21.24 -20.79 20.87
C ILE A 16 20.87 -20.85 19.38
N ILE A 17 21.24 -21.92 18.68
CA ILE A 17 20.87 -22.15 17.27
C ILE A 17 19.36 -22.36 17.14
N ALA A 18 18.71 -23.07 18.07
CA ALA A 18 17.26 -23.25 18.10
C ALA A 18 16.51 -21.94 18.39
N THR A 19 17.06 -21.04 19.22
CA THR A 19 16.48 -19.70 19.44
C THR A 19 16.79 -18.71 18.32
N GLY A 20 17.78 -19.02 17.46
CA GLY A 20 18.20 -18.16 16.35
C GLY A 20 17.38 -18.33 15.07
N GLN A 21 16.46 -19.30 15.01
CA GLN A 21 15.57 -19.53 13.87
C GLN A 21 14.15 -19.04 14.17
N ALA A 22 13.95 -17.73 14.22
CA ALA A 22 12.68 -17.02 13.97
C ALA A 22 12.80 -15.59 14.51
N GLN A 23 13.60 -14.75 13.86
CA GLN A 23 13.30 -13.33 13.94
C GLN A 23 12.22 -13.08 12.88
N ASP A 24 10.99 -13.46 13.24
CA ASP A 24 9.78 -13.28 12.43
C ASP A 24 9.52 -11.78 12.29
N SER A 25 10.09 -11.14 11.26
CA SER A 25 9.68 -9.79 10.92
C SER A 25 8.24 -9.85 10.40
N CYS A 26 7.28 -9.33 11.18
CA CYS A 26 5.89 -9.24 10.78
C CYS A 26 5.69 -8.17 9.71
N TYR A 27 4.95 -8.49 8.64
CA TYR A 27 4.50 -7.48 7.68
C TYR A 27 3.52 -6.49 8.29
N ALA A 28 2.77 -6.92 9.30
CA ALA A 28 1.86 -6.09 10.08
C ALA A 28 2.55 -4.87 10.72
N ASP A 29 3.83 -4.98 11.05
CA ASP A 29 4.61 -3.91 11.67
C ASP A 29 5.35 -3.02 10.65
N ASN A 30 5.14 -3.25 9.36
CA ASN A 30 5.81 -2.50 8.31
C ASN A 30 5.25 -1.07 8.20
N ASN A 31 5.94 -0.13 8.83
CA ASN A 31 5.62 1.29 8.80
C ASN A 31 5.97 2.00 7.47
N ASN A 32 6.67 1.33 6.55
CA ASN A 32 7.05 1.89 5.26
C ASN A 32 6.81 0.88 4.12
N PRO A 33 5.54 0.58 3.80
CA PRO A 33 5.20 -0.35 2.74
C PRO A 33 5.66 0.19 1.37
N TYR A 34 5.85 -0.73 0.42
CA TYR A 34 6.10 -0.36 -0.98
C TYR A 34 4.84 0.25 -1.60
N LEU A 35 4.95 1.43 -2.20
CA LEU A 35 3.82 2.21 -2.73
C LEU A 35 3.86 2.43 -4.25
N ASN A 36 4.89 1.92 -4.94
CA ASN A 36 5.14 2.23 -6.36
C ASN A 36 4.53 1.18 -7.31
N PHE A 37 3.25 1.32 -7.62
CA PHE A 37 2.48 0.37 -8.45
C PHE A 37 2.30 0.84 -9.91
N ALA A 38 3.34 1.44 -10.50
CA ALA A 38 3.30 2.00 -11.85
C ALA A 38 2.06 2.89 -12.08
N THR A 39 1.24 2.61 -13.09
CA THR A 39 0.03 3.36 -13.42
C THR A 39 -1.12 3.23 -12.40
N LYS A 40 -0.95 2.39 -11.35
CA LYS A 40 -1.88 2.21 -10.23
C LYS A 40 -1.40 2.90 -8.94
N THR A 41 -0.23 3.55 -8.96
CA THR A 41 0.24 4.38 -7.84
C THR A 41 -0.74 5.51 -7.55
N ALA A 42 -1.23 5.62 -6.31
CA ALA A 42 -2.15 6.68 -5.93
C ALA A 42 -1.49 8.05 -6.11
N TYR A 43 -2.27 9.02 -6.59
CA TYR A 43 -1.72 10.34 -6.96
C TYR A 43 -1.07 11.03 -5.75
N GLU A 44 -1.62 10.87 -4.55
CA GLU A 44 -1.08 11.36 -3.28
C GLU A 44 0.40 10.98 -3.03
N HIS A 45 0.84 9.83 -3.53
CA HIS A 45 2.22 9.37 -3.36
C HIS A 45 3.15 9.83 -4.50
N ALA A 46 2.60 10.19 -5.65
CA ALA A 46 3.36 10.49 -6.87
C ALA A 46 3.44 11.98 -7.24
N TYR A 47 2.54 12.83 -6.71
CA TYR A 47 2.51 14.23 -7.12
C TYR A 47 3.73 15.04 -6.65
N ASN A 48 4.06 16.10 -7.39
CA ASN A 48 5.12 17.02 -7.01
C ASN A 48 4.74 17.82 -5.75
N LYS A 49 5.27 17.40 -4.60
CA LYS A 49 5.04 18.04 -3.29
C LYS A 49 5.67 19.42 -3.16
N ARG A 50 6.64 19.79 -4.01
CA ARG A 50 7.23 21.14 -4.03
C ARG A 50 6.31 22.17 -4.67
N GLY A 51 5.29 21.73 -5.40
CA GLY A 51 4.37 22.60 -6.11
C GLY A 51 4.97 23.25 -7.35
N ILE A 52 4.28 24.28 -7.84
CA ILE A 52 4.69 25.08 -9.00
C ILE A 52 5.10 26.45 -8.47
N ALA A 53 6.35 26.84 -8.69
CA ALA A 53 6.87 28.13 -8.26
C ALA A 53 6.44 29.24 -9.23
N ALA A 54 6.19 30.43 -8.69
CA ALA A 54 6.01 31.63 -9.51
C ALA A 54 7.32 32.00 -10.21
N VAL A 55 7.20 32.48 -11.45
CA VAL A 55 8.33 33.03 -12.20
C VAL A 55 8.39 34.54 -11.92
N PRO A 56 9.53 35.09 -11.46
CA PRO A 56 9.66 36.53 -11.21
C PRO A 56 9.25 37.38 -12.43
N ASP A 57 8.58 38.48 -12.17
CA ASP A 57 8.08 39.45 -13.17
C ASP A 57 7.15 38.88 -14.25
N CYS A 58 6.66 37.66 -14.08
CA CYS A 58 5.74 36.99 -14.99
C CYS A 58 4.37 36.77 -14.33
N LYS A 59 3.30 36.82 -15.12
CA LYS A 59 1.95 36.44 -14.69
C LYS A 59 1.37 35.35 -15.59
N PRO A 60 0.69 34.34 -15.03
CA PRO A 60 0.03 33.34 -15.85
C PRO A 60 -1.13 33.98 -16.62
N VAL A 61 -1.20 33.72 -17.92
CA VAL A 61 -2.27 34.22 -18.81
C VAL A 61 -3.26 33.14 -19.22
N GLN A 62 -2.85 31.88 -19.16
CA GLN A 62 -3.66 30.71 -19.53
C GLN A 62 -3.17 29.46 -18.80
N LEU A 63 -4.09 28.55 -18.50
CA LEU A 63 -3.82 27.23 -17.94
C LEU A 63 -4.45 26.16 -18.83
N TRP A 64 -3.65 25.16 -19.22
CA TRP A 64 -4.13 23.95 -19.88
C TRP A 64 -3.91 22.78 -18.92
N LEU A 65 -4.95 22.00 -18.66
CA LEU A 65 -4.88 20.83 -17.79
C LEU A 65 -5.26 19.58 -18.57
N VAL A 66 -4.34 18.62 -18.62
CA VAL A 66 -4.63 17.24 -19.00
C VAL A 66 -4.52 16.42 -17.72
N ALA A 67 -5.65 15.91 -17.25
CA ALA A 67 -5.73 15.11 -16.03
C ALA A 67 -6.31 13.73 -16.35
N ARG A 68 -5.69 12.68 -15.82
CA ARG A 68 -6.29 11.34 -15.79
C ARG A 68 -7.41 11.32 -14.75
N HIS A 69 -8.34 10.38 -14.88
CA HIS A 69 -9.23 10.00 -13.78
C HIS A 69 -8.44 9.71 -12.48
N GLY A 70 -9.10 9.87 -11.34
CA GLY A 70 -8.52 9.54 -10.03
C GLY A 70 -8.42 8.03 -9.79
N THR A 71 -7.94 7.65 -8.60
CA THR A 71 -7.85 6.26 -8.14
C THR A 71 -9.22 5.57 -8.21
N ARG A 72 -9.30 4.44 -8.91
CA ARG A 72 -10.54 3.70 -9.17
C ARG A 72 -10.45 2.26 -8.66
N TRP A 73 -11.60 1.63 -8.46
CA TRP A 73 -11.67 0.19 -8.28
C TRP A 73 -11.13 -0.55 -9.53
N PRO A 74 -10.80 -1.85 -9.41
CA PRO A 74 -10.51 -2.68 -10.57
C PRO A 74 -11.61 -2.56 -11.65
N SER A 75 -11.28 -2.90 -12.90
CA SER A 75 -12.30 -2.86 -13.95
C SER A 75 -13.39 -3.90 -13.65
N SER A 76 -14.59 -3.69 -14.18
CA SER A 76 -15.65 -4.70 -14.05
C SER A 76 -15.24 -6.07 -14.61
N GLU A 77 -14.34 -6.08 -15.60
CA GLU A 77 -13.77 -7.27 -16.22
C GLU A 77 -12.74 -7.96 -15.32
N ASP A 78 -11.96 -7.20 -14.54
CA ASP A 78 -10.93 -7.71 -13.64
C ASP A 78 -11.51 -8.21 -12.29
N ILE A 79 -12.65 -7.66 -11.85
CA ILE A 79 -13.24 -7.97 -10.53
C ILE A 79 -13.40 -9.48 -10.26
N PRO A 80 -13.85 -10.31 -11.22
CA PRO A 80 -13.90 -11.76 -11.04
C PRO A 80 -12.54 -12.39 -10.69
N GLU A 81 -11.45 -11.95 -11.33
CA GLU A 81 -10.10 -12.46 -11.05
C GLU A 81 -9.65 -12.09 -9.64
N PHE A 82 -10.02 -10.90 -9.15
CA PHE A 82 -9.70 -10.50 -7.78
C PHE A 82 -10.37 -11.41 -6.74
N GLN A 83 -11.48 -12.08 -7.06
CA GLN A 83 -12.12 -13.02 -6.13
C GLN A 83 -11.22 -14.22 -5.80
N GLU A 84 -10.28 -14.57 -6.68
CA GLU A 84 -9.29 -15.63 -6.46
C GLU A 84 -8.32 -15.33 -5.30
N LEU A 85 -8.19 -14.07 -4.88
CA LEU A 85 -7.41 -13.69 -3.69
C LEU A 85 -7.89 -14.41 -2.41
N ASN A 86 -9.17 -14.77 -2.33
CA ASN A 86 -9.68 -15.56 -1.21
C ASN A 86 -9.08 -16.97 -1.18
N GLN A 87 -8.82 -17.57 -2.35
CA GLN A 87 -8.19 -18.89 -2.45
C GLN A 87 -6.73 -18.79 -1.99
N ILE A 88 -6.00 -17.77 -2.47
CA ILE A 88 -4.63 -17.50 -2.05
C ILE A 88 -4.56 -17.30 -0.52
N LYS A 89 -5.45 -16.50 0.05
CA LYS A 89 -5.58 -16.31 1.50
C LYS A 89 -5.77 -17.65 2.24
N ASN A 90 -6.69 -18.48 1.79
CA ASN A 90 -6.96 -19.77 2.41
C ASN A 90 -5.75 -20.72 2.33
N HIS A 91 -5.03 -20.72 1.21
CA HIS A 91 -3.79 -21.48 1.06
C HIS A 91 -2.70 -21.00 2.02
N ILE A 92 -2.52 -19.68 2.18
CA ILE A 92 -1.58 -19.11 3.14
C ILE A 92 -1.90 -19.58 4.57
N ILE A 93 -3.17 -19.49 4.99
CA ILE A 93 -3.61 -19.90 6.33
C ILE A 93 -3.44 -21.42 6.54
N SER A 94 -3.79 -22.24 5.55
CA SER A 94 -3.64 -23.71 5.62
C SER A 94 -2.17 -24.13 5.73
N ASN A 95 -1.30 -23.48 4.96
CA ASN A 95 0.14 -23.69 5.00
C ASN A 95 0.72 -23.31 6.37
N TYR A 96 0.33 -22.16 6.93
CA TYR A 96 0.71 -21.77 8.29
C TYR A 96 0.32 -22.83 9.33
N ASN A 97 -0.94 -23.29 9.32
CA ASN A 97 -1.43 -24.32 10.26
C ASN A 97 -0.71 -25.68 10.11
N SER A 98 -0.11 -25.93 8.94
CA SER A 98 0.65 -27.14 8.64
C SER A 98 2.16 -26.97 8.90
N ASN A 99 2.58 -25.87 9.56
CA ASN A 99 3.98 -25.49 9.77
C ASN A 99 4.78 -25.35 8.45
N LYS A 100 4.12 -24.89 7.38
CA LYS A 100 4.72 -24.63 6.06
C LYS A 100 4.72 -23.12 5.76
N GLY A 101 5.66 -22.38 6.35
CA GLY A 101 5.80 -20.95 6.11
C GLY A 101 6.47 -20.23 7.27
N HIS A 102 6.73 -18.93 7.09
CA HIS A 102 7.44 -18.07 8.04
C HIS A 102 6.70 -16.76 8.32
N LEU A 103 5.40 -16.68 8.01
CA LEU A 103 4.58 -15.53 8.41
C LEU A 103 4.37 -15.58 9.92
N CYS A 104 4.46 -14.42 10.57
CA CYS A 104 4.24 -14.34 12.00
C CYS A 104 2.74 -14.47 12.34
N LEU A 105 2.43 -14.75 13.62
CA LEU A 105 1.05 -14.91 14.08
C LEU A 105 0.17 -13.70 13.75
N GLN A 106 0.67 -12.47 13.92
CA GLN A 106 -0.09 -11.26 13.66
C GLN A 106 -0.50 -11.12 12.18
N ASP A 107 0.39 -11.47 11.25
CA ASP A 107 0.08 -11.45 9.81
C ASP A 107 -1.05 -12.42 9.48
N ILE A 108 -1.04 -13.60 10.10
CA ILE A 108 -2.06 -14.63 9.90
C ILE A 108 -3.41 -14.21 10.48
N GLU A 109 -3.43 -13.64 11.69
CA GLU A 109 -4.68 -13.13 12.27
C GLU A 109 -5.26 -11.97 11.44
N ASN A 110 -4.41 -11.09 10.91
CA ASN A 110 -4.83 -10.05 9.98
C ASN A 110 -5.41 -10.64 8.68
N LEU A 111 -4.79 -11.66 8.11
CA LEU A 111 -5.31 -12.36 6.92
C LEU A 111 -6.63 -13.08 7.20
N LYS A 112 -6.81 -13.69 8.39
CA LYS A 112 -8.09 -14.30 8.78
C LYS A 112 -9.20 -13.26 8.88
N ALA A 113 -8.90 -12.08 9.42
CA ALA A 113 -9.84 -10.97 9.55
C ALA A 113 -10.10 -10.26 8.21
N TRP A 114 -9.17 -10.32 7.25
CA TRP A 114 -9.29 -9.66 5.97
C TRP A 114 -10.37 -10.29 5.08
N ASN A 115 -11.15 -9.43 4.43
CA ASN A 115 -12.20 -9.78 3.49
C ASN A 115 -12.14 -8.86 2.24
N LEU A 116 -12.37 -9.46 1.07
CA LEU A 116 -12.45 -8.72 -0.18
C LEU A 116 -13.89 -8.25 -0.42
N ASN A 117 -14.13 -6.94 -0.26
CA ASN A 117 -15.41 -6.30 -0.55
C ASN A 117 -15.36 -5.60 -1.92
N LEU A 118 -15.44 -6.40 -2.99
CA LEU A 118 -15.57 -5.88 -4.36
C LEU A 118 -16.82 -6.49 -5.00
N THR A 119 -17.70 -5.62 -5.48
CA THR A 119 -18.90 -6.03 -6.22
C THR A 119 -18.81 -5.51 -7.66
N PRO A 120 -19.37 -6.22 -8.66
CA PRO A 120 -19.23 -5.81 -10.07
C PRO A 120 -19.75 -4.41 -10.38
N ASP A 121 -20.75 -3.91 -9.64
CA ASP A 121 -21.27 -2.55 -9.77
C ASP A 121 -20.24 -1.47 -9.39
N MET A 122 -19.25 -1.82 -8.57
CA MET A 122 -18.13 -0.94 -8.21
C MET A 122 -17.10 -0.76 -9.33
N GLY A 123 -17.14 -1.61 -10.36
CA GLY A 123 -16.13 -1.63 -11.41
C GLY A 123 -15.92 -0.28 -12.07
N ASP A 124 -14.65 0.08 -12.23
CA ASP A 124 -14.17 1.35 -12.80
C ASP A 124 -14.59 2.65 -12.06
N MET A 125 -15.44 2.56 -11.03
CA MET A 125 -15.84 3.72 -10.24
C MET A 125 -14.67 4.30 -9.43
N LEU A 126 -14.70 5.62 -9.23
CA LEU A 126 -13.75 6.29 -8.33
C LEU A 126 -13.89 5.77 -6.90
N THR A 127 -12.75 5.41 -6.32
CA THR A 127 -12.63 5.17 -4.88
C THR A 127 -12.81 6.48 -4.11
N PRO A 128 -13.11 6.43 -2.80
CA PRO A 128 -13.03 7.62 -1.94
C PRO A 128 -11.69 8.36 -2.07
N GLN A 129 -10.57 7.61 -2.09
CA GLN A 129 -9.23 8.19 -2.32
C GLN A 129 -9.17 8.93 -3.66
N GLY A 130 -9.66 8.34 -4.74
CA GLY A 130 -9.64 8.97 -6.07
C GLY A 130 -10.44 10.26 -6.15
N ARG A 131 -11.57 10.35 -5.43
CA ARG A 131 -12.32 11.61 -5.29
C ARG A 131 -11.49 12.65 -4.53
N GLN A 132 -10.83 12.24 -3.44
CA GLN A 132 -10.00 13.12 -2.63
C GLN A 132 -8.77 13.63 -3.38
N ASP A 133 -8.12 12.76 -4.15
CA ASP A 133 -6.98 13.06 -5.01
C ASP A 133 -7.32 14.19 -5.99
N LEU A 134 -8.45 14.06 -6.70
CA LEU A 134 -8.91 15.05 -7.68
C LEU A 134 -9.36 16.36 -7.01
N TYR A 135 -10.07 16.27 -5.88
CA TYR A 135 -10.48 17.45 -5.13
C TYR A 135 -9.25 18.28 -4.70
N PHE A 136 -8.25 17.64 -4.09
CA PHE A 136 -7.06 18.35 -3.65
C PHE A 136 -6.14 18.76 -4.81
N MET A 137 -6.16 18.05 -5.94
CA MET A 137 -5.51 18.52 -7.17
C MET A 137 -6.08 19.88 -7.58
N GLY A 138 -7.40 20.01 -7.64
CA GLY A 138 -8.07 21.29 -7.97
C GLY A 138 -7.76 22.39 -6.96
N ARG A 139 -7.78 22.08 -5.66
CA ARG A 139 -7.39 23.02 -4.59
C ARG A 139 -5.96 23.54 -4.75
N ARG A 140 -5.02 22.65 -5.08
CA ARG A 140 -3.61 23.02 -5.31
C ARG A 140 -3.47 23.89 -6.56
N LEU A 141 -4.11 23.52 -7.67
CA LEU A 141 -4.09 24.34 -8.89
C LEU A 141 -4.63 25.75 -8.62
N ARG A 142 -5.75 25.87 -7.89
CA ARG A 142 -6.28 27.17 -7.47
C ARG A 142 -5.30 27.97 -6.61
N SER A 143 -4.54 27.30 -5.75
CA SER A 143 -3.49 27.94 -4.93
C SER A 143 -2.27 28.35 -5.75
N TYR A 144 -1.94 27.63 -6.82
CA TYR A 144 -0.77 27.93 -7.66
C TYR A 144 -1.05 29.02 -8.69
N PHE A 145 -2.31 29.14 -9.14
CA PHE A 145 -2.71 30.10 -10.16
C PHE A 145 -3.92 30.94 -9.69
N PRO A 146 -3.81 31.67 -8.56
CA PRO A 146 -4.92 32.45 -8.03
C PRO A 146 -5.39 33.55 -9.01
N GLU A 147 -4.50 34.12 -9.82
CA GLU A 147 -4.83 35.13 -10.81
C GLU A 147 -5.80 34.62 -11.88
N LEU A 148 -5.75 33.30 -12.16
CA LEU A 148 -6.62 32.65 -13.13
C LEU A 148 -7.84 31.99 -12.48
N LEU A 149 -7.72 31.47 -11.25
CA LEU A 149 -8.70 30.55 -10.67
C LEU A 149 -9.37 31.04 -9.37
N ALA A 150 -8.92 32.15 -8.76
CA ALA A 150 -9.50 32.61 -7.48
C ALA A 150 -10.89 33.23 -7.64
N ASN A 151 -11.20 33.80 -8.83
CA ASN A 151 -12.44 34.51 -9.14
C ASN A 151 -13.47 33.66 -9.91
N ALA A 152 -13.22 32.37 -10.12
CA ALA A 152 -14.21 31.46 -10.67
C ALA A 152 -15.27 31.19 -9.58
N ALA A 153 -16.33 32.01 -9.57
CA ALA A 153 -17.51 31.76 -8.76
C ALA A 153 -18.16 30.46 -9.22
N TYR A 154 -18.32 29.52 -8.29
CA TYR A 154 -19.25 28.39 -8.41
C TYR A 154 -20.38 28.63 -7.42
#